data_AF-A0A7S3W0F2-F1
#
_entry.id   AF-A0A7S3W0F2-F1
#
_cell.length_a   1.000
_cell.length_b   1.000
_cell.length_c   1.000
_cell.angle_alpha   90.00
_cell.angle_beta   90.00
_cell.angle_gamma   90.00
#
_symmetry.space_group_name_H-M   'P 1'
#
loop_
_entity.id
_entity.type
_entity.pdbx_description
1 polymer ?
#
loop_
_entity_poly.entity_id
_entity_poly.type
_entity_poly.pdbx_seq_one_letter_code
_entity_poly.pdbx_strand_id
1 'polypeptide(L)'
;GEKKDKTAIGLNGGDLERELMRKGSDGNKTTVANFAVMASVCRHLQGAFPDIPVLCEEDTELLQSDEEFATTIASFLSEYGIVDAKVEDVKEWTRHAGSYVASLKGGVLPDTFWALMPIDTTPEFVESKQYNMSLALIKDGQPVISFIGCPVMAFDHNSRTVPHSNGCPLFYASAGQGAWTQLIVMERENGVYQGKYRLRGPSLKLNVSDKIKRGHDGLYDFLGSEQLRIAMGSRSREDIFRDAERIGKLLGSEYPKFDFLNSAMKYCWLSRGECDVVWYLKNGLYDNSATERLVSHAAGCLVAMESGAAVADLDGKALDWSCGPILENNRGVLATDPKKVPLRGIRDAIEKATASSMEAYEVRCEKRKEVSKMLSYLFNNVAKFAETDEEREAAKIVQAKGMKMLDNTEEMDQLAQEQINRGTPILGERAVEDDAFGQQ
;
A
#
# COMPACT_ATOMS: atom_id res chain seq x y z
N GLY A 1 -34.92 -1.84 -16.25
CA GLY A 1 -33.72 -2.28 -15.52
C GLY A 1 -33.86 -1.80 -14.10
N GLU A 2 -33.76 -2.71 -13.13
CA GLU A 2 -33.75 -2.34 -11.71
C GLU A 2 -32.58 -1.38 -11.47
N LYS A 3 -32.85 -0.24 -10.82
CA LYS A 3 -31.79 0.65 -10.34
C LYS A 3 -30.97 -0.14 -9.32
N LYS A 4 -29.72 -0.48 -9.65
CA LYS A 4 -28.78 -1.03 -8.67
C LYS A 4 -28.74 -0.07 -7.47
N ASP A 5 -28.83 -0.63 -6.27
CA ASP A 5 -28.80 0.12 -5.04
C ASP A 5 -27.42 0.77 -4.86
N LYS A 6 -27.36 2.10 -5.05
CA LYS A 6 -26.11 2.87 -4.95
C LYS A 6 -25.62 3.01 -3.51
N THR A 7 -26.44 2.62 -2.51
CA THR A 7 -26.03 2.52 -1.10
C THR A 7 -25.02 1.40 -0.83
N ALA A 8 -24.60 0.67 -1.87
CA ALA A 8 -23.55 -0.34 -1.81
C ALA A 8 -22.13 0.24 -2.06
N ILE A 9 -21.95 1.47 -2.56
CA ILE A 9 -20.58 2.01 -2.77
C ILE A 9 -19.88 2.17 -1.41
N GLY A 10 -18.65 1.65 -1.26
CA GLY A 10 -17.87 1.69 -0.01
C GLY A 10 -17.85 0.37 0.78
N LEU A 11 -17.66 0.46 2.11
CA LEU A 11 -17.68 -0.69 3.03
C LEU A 11 -19.07 -1.37 2.99
N ASN A 12 -19.23 -2.34 2.07
CA ASN A 12 -20.31 -3.33 1.89
C ASN A 12 -20.84 -3.49 0.44
N GLY A 13 -20.23 -2.88 -0.59
CA GLY A 13 -20.54 -3.22 -1.99
C GLY A 13 -19.33 -3.15 -2.90
N GLY A 14 -18.41 -4.08 -2.64
CA GLY A 14 -17.21 -4.30 -3.44
C GLY A 14 -17.50 -4.51 -4.93
N ASP A 15 -18.67 -5.04 -5.29
CA ASP A 15 -19.06 -5.23 -6.69
C ASP A 15 -19.33 -3.89 -7.40
N LEU A 16 -19.99 -2.95 -6.74
CA LEU A 16 -20.27 -1.63 -7.31
C LEU A 16 -19.01 -0.75 -7.33
N GLU A 17 -18.15 -0.86 -6.32
CA GLU A 17 -16.82 -0.23 -6.36
C GLU A 17 -15.98 -0.77 -7.53
N ARG A 18 -16.01 -2.09 -7.78
CA ARG A 18 -15.28 -2.69 -8.90
C ARG A 18 -15.74 -2.17 -10.26
N GLU A 19 -17.04 -1.96 -10.42
CA GLU A 19 -17.63 -1.39 -11.65
C GLU A 19 -17.24 0.08 -11.87
N LEU A 20 -17.01 0.83 -10.79
CA LEU A 20 -16.72 2.26 -10.82
C LEU A 20 -15.23 2.59 -10.74
N MET A 21 -14.36 1.59 -10.60
CA MET A 21 -12.91 1.80 -10.61
C MET A 21 -12.47 2.49 -11.90
N ARG A 22 -11.50 3.40 -11.75
CA ARG A 22 -10.79 4.04 -12.85
C ARG A 22 -9.31 3.73 -12.76
N LYS A 23 -8.62 3.92 -13.88
CA LYS A 23 -7.16 3.86 -13.95
C LYS A 23 -6.66 5.29 -14.14
N GLY A 24 -5.81 5.76 -13.24
CA GLY A 24 -5.15 7.06 -13.37
C GLY A 24 -4.15 7.07 -14.52
N SER A 25 -3.64 8.26 -14.85
CA SER A 25 -2.60 8.42 -15.88
C SER A 25 -1.29 7.67 -15.57
N ASP A 26 -0.98 7.44 -14.29
CA ASP A 26 0.16 6.65 -13.83
C ASP A 26 -0.09 5.13 -13.88
N GLY A 27 -1.30 4.73 -14.25
CA GLY A 27 -1.73 3.34 -14.36
C GLY A 27 -2.24 2.70 -13.06
N ASN A 28 -2.25 3.43 -11.94
CA ASN A 28 -2.82 2.92 -10.69
C ASN A 28 -4.35 2.89 -10.74
N LYS A 29 -4.95 1.95 -10.00
CA LYS A 29 -6.40 1.86 -9.83
C LYS A 29 -6.86 2.80 -8.71
N THR A 30 -7.92 3.54 -8.98
CA THR A 30 -8.60 4.43 -8.03
C THR A 30 -10.08 4.13 -7.96
N THR A 31 -10.74 4.57 -6.89
CA THR A 31 -12.14 4.31 -6.56
C THR A 31 -12.93 5.60 -6.34
N VAL A 32 -14.25 5.50 -6.30
CA VAL A 32 -15.12 6.61 -5.89
C VAL A 32 -14.79 7.02 -4.45
N ALA A 33 -14.54 6.06 -3.55
CA ALA A 33 -14.18 6.33 -2.17
C ALA A 33 -12.86 7.11 -2.03
N ASN A 34 -11.82 6.80 -2.82
CA ASN A 34 -10.56 7.55 -2.86
C ASN A 34 -10.83 9.05 -3.12
N PHE A 35 -11.59 9.36 -4.15
CA PHE A 35 -11.92 10.74 -4.53
C PHE A 35 -12.89 11.41 -3.56
N ALA A 36 -13.85 10.69 -2.99
CA ALA A 36 -14.76 11.22 -1.99
C ALA A 36 -14.03 11.63 -0.71
N VAL A 37 -13.08 10.80 -0.24
CA VAL A 37 -12.21 11.14 0.90
C VAL A 37 -11.33 12.34 0.55
N MET A 38 -10.69 12.35 -0.63
CA MET A 38 -9.87 13.47 -1.09
C MET A 38 -10.67 14.79 -1.09
N ALA A 39 -11.83 14.81 -1.75
CA ALA A 39 -12.68 16.00 -1.86
C ALA A 39 -13.15 16.49 -0.49
N SER A 40 -13.59 15.57 0.38
CA SER A 40 -14.02 15.91 1.74
C SER A 40 -12.90 16.51 2.57
N VAL A 41 -11.69 15.93 2.55
CA VAL A 41 -10.53 16.46 3.29
C VAL A 41 -10.10 17.81 2.72
N CYS A 42 -9.98 17.93 1.40
CA CYS A 42 -9.55 19.18 0.77
C CYS A 42 -10.52 20.33 1.04
N ARG A 43 -11.83 20.08 1.03
CA ARG A 43 -12.84 21.07 1.43
C ARG A 43 -12.59 21.63 2.84
N HIS A 44 -12.31 20.76 3.81
CA HIS A 44 -12.06 21.19 5.19
C HIS A 44 -10.73 21.93 5.33
N LEU A 45 -9.69 21.45 4.64
CA LEU A 45 -8.37 22.08 4.64
C LEU A 45 -8.41 23.47 3.98
N GLN A 46 -9.13 23.64 2.87
CA GLN A 46 -9.31 24.95 2.24
C GLN A 46 -10.02 25.94 3.16
N GLY A 47 -11.04 25.49 3.90
CA GLY A 47 -11.76 26.34 4.84
C GLY A 47 -10.92 26.80 6.04
N ALA A 48 -10.00 25.96 6.51
CA ALA A 48 -9.18 26.22 7.70
C ALA A 48 -7.79 26.79 7.38
N PHE A 49 -7.18 26.36 6.28
CA PHE A 49 -5.80 26.62 5.86
C PHE A 49 -5.73 26.86 4.34
N PRO A 50 -6.39 27.92 3.81
CA PRO A 50 -6.51 28.15 2.37
C PRO A 50 -5.17 28.32 1.64
N ASP A 51 -4.12 28.75 2.36
CA ASP A 51 -2.80 29.03 1.79
C ASP A 51 -1.87 27.81 1.79
N ILE A 52 -2.25 26.69 2.40
CA ILE A 52 -1.41 25.48 2.47
C ILE A 52 -1.89 24.48 1.40
N PRO A 53 -1.07 24.17 0.39
CA PRO A 53 -1.44 23.24 -0.67
C PRO A 53 -1.50 21.79 -0.16
N VAL A 54 -2.20 20.94 -0.90
CA VAL A 54 -2.30 19.50 -0.61
C VAL A 54 -1.59 18.71 -1.70
N LEU A 55 -0.69 17.82 -1.34
CA LEU A 55 -0.11 16.78 -2.18
C LEU A 55 -0.91 15.50 -1.98
N CYS A 56 -1.56 15.01 -3.03
CA CYS A 56 -2.38 13.79 -3.02
C CYS A 56 -2.06 12.94 -4.25
N GLU A 57 -1.92 11.62 -4.10
CA GLU A 57 -1.58 10.71 -5.21
C GLU A 57 -2.67 10.63 -6.29
N GLU A 58 -3.92 10.91 -5.92
CA GLU A 58 -5.05 10.79 -6.84
C GLU A 58 -4.96 11.76 -8.03
N ASP A 59 -5.28 11.24 -9.21
CA ASP A 59 -5.22 11.99 -10.46
C ASP A 59 -6.44 12.91 -10.61
N THR A 60 -6.31 14.16 -10.17
CA THR A 60 -7.36 15.17 -10.25
C THR A 60 -7.84 15.45 -11.69
N GLU A 61 -7.06 15.10 -12.73
CA GLU A 61 -7.49 15.26 -14.13
C GLU A 61 -8.64 14.31 -14.49
N LEU A 62 -8.80 13.20 -13.75
CA LEU A 62 -9.95 12.29 -13.92
C LEU A 62 -11.29 13.00 -13.67
N LEU A 63 -11.33 13.94 -12.71
CA LEU A 63 -12.56 14.70 -12.43
C LEU A 63 -12.93 15.64 -13.57
N GLN A 64 -11.96 16.08 -14.36
CA GLN A 64 -12.18 16.95 -15.51
C GLN A 64 -12.54 16.16 -16.77
N SER A 65 -11.95 14.98 -16.94
CA SER A 65 -12.09 14.16 -18.14
C SER A 65 -13.26 13.15 -18.08
N ASP A 66 -13.71 12.76 -16.89
CA ASP A 66 -14.82 11.82 -16.69
C ASP A 66 -15.93 12.46 -15.83
N GLU A 67 -16.91 13.05 -16.52
CA GLU A 67 -18.04 13.73 -15.88
C GLU A 67 -18.99 12.76 -15.16
N GLU A 68 -19.11 11.51 -15.64
CA GLU A 68 -19.92 10.48 -14.99
C GLU A 68 -19.29 10.07 -13.65
N PHE A 69 -17.97 9.93 -13.61
CA PHE A 69 -17.22 9.64 -12.39
C PHE A 69 -17.35 10.79 -11.39
N ALA A 70 -17.15 12.05 -11.83
CA ALA A 70 -17.32 13.22 -10.98
C ALA A 70 -18.76 13.35 -10.42
N THR A 71 -19.77 13.06 -11.25
CA THR A 71 -21.18 13.02 -10.83
C THR A 71 -21.44 11.95 -9.79
N THR A 72 -20.82 10.79 -9.94
CA THR A 72 -20.93 9.67 -9.00
C THR A 72 -20.33 10.03 -7.64
N ILE A 73 -19.18 10.69 -7.63
CA ILE A 73 -18.53 11.17 -6.39
C ILE A 73 -19.40 12.21 -5.68
N ALA A 74 -19.94 13.20 -6.42
CA ALA A 74 -20.82 14.21 -5.85
C ALA A 74 -22.08 13.58 -5.23
N SER A 75 -22.70 12.65 -5.98
CA SER A 75 -23.88 11.91 -5.50
C SER A 75 -23.55 11.07 -4.27
N PHE A 76 -22.40 10.40 -4.25
CA PHE A 76 -21.93 9.62 -3.10
C PHE A 76 -21.81 10.48 -1.83
N LEU A 77 -21.19 11.67 -1.94
CA LEU A 77 -21.04 12.59 -0.81
C LEU A 77 -22.40 13.05 -0.24
N SER A 78 -23.36 13.34 -1.13
CA SER A 78 -24.72 13.76 -0.74
C SER A 78 -25.55 12.61 -0.17
N GLU A 79 -25.58 11.45 -0.84
CA GLU A 79 -26.38 10.28 -0.44
C GLU A 79 -25.94 9.72 0.92
N TYR A 80 -24.64 9.76 1.23
CA TYR A 80 -24.11 9.30 2.52
C TYR A 80 -24.16 10.36 3.63
N GLY A 81 -24.70 11.55 3.36
CA GLY A 81 -24.85 12.63 4.36
C GLY A 81 -23.53 13.25 4.79
N ILE A 82 -22.49 13.19 3.95
CA ILE A 82 -21.18 13.79 4.25
C ILE A 82 -21.26 15.30 3.99
N VAL A 83 -21.71 15.68 2.80
CA VAL A 83 -21.95 17.06 2.38
C VAL A 83 -22.88 17.06 1.17
N ASP A 84 -23.82 18.00 1.09
CA ASP A 84 -24.58 18.23 -0.13
C ASP A 84 -23.65 18.85 -1.19
N ALA A 85 -23.22 18.04 -2.15
CA ALA A 85 -22.21 18.38 -3.14
C ALA A 85 -22.75 18.31 -4.57
N LYS A 86 -22.30 19.26 -5.40
CA LYS A 86 -22.41 19.20 -6.86
C LYS A 86 -21.06 18.87 -7.48
N VAL A 87 -21.07 18.55 -8.78
CA VAL A 87 -19.86 18.25 -9.55
C VAL A 87 -18.87 19.42 -9.50
N GLU A 88 -19.37 20.65 -9.62
CA GLU A 88 -18.56 21.86 -9.56
C GLU A 88 -17.89 22.03 -8.19
N ASP A 89 -18.58 21.66 -7.12
CA ASP A 89 -18.03 21.73 -5.76
C ASP A 89 -16.87 20.74 -5.59
N VAL A 90 -17.05 19.49 -6.05
CA VAL A 90 -15.99 18.46 -6.00
C VAL A 90 -14.77 18.89 -6.81
N LYS A 91 -14.98 19.45 -8.01
CA LYS A 91 -13.91 20.00 -8.85
C LYS A 91 -13.18 21.16 -8.17
N GLU A 92 -13.90 22.08 -7.52
CA GLU A 92 -13.27 23.22 -6.84
C GLU A 92 -12.50 22.80 -5.57
N TRP A 93 -13.08 21.91 -4.75
CA TRP A 93 -12.39 21.42 -3.54
C TRP A 93 -11.11 20.68 -3.86
N THR A 94 -11.06 19.96 -4.98
CA THR A 94 -9.87 19.20 -5.39
C THR A 94 -8.87 20.02 -6.19
N ARG A 95 -9.22 21.24 -6.64
CA ARG A 95 -8.35 22.10 -7.46
C ARG A 95 -7.01 22.45 -6.79
N HIS A 96 -7.01 22.53 -5.45
CA HIS A 96 -5.81 22.84 -4.64
C HIS A 96 -5.07 21.60 -4.13
N ALA A 97 -5.63 20.40 -4.32
CA ALA A 97 -4.83 19.19 -4.28
C ALA A 97 -3.95 19.24 -5.53
N GLY A 98 -2.73 19.73 -5.36
CA GLY A 98 -1.74 19.77 -6.42
C GLY A 98 -1.65 18.38 -7.02
N SER A 99 -1.79 18.32 -8.35
CA SER A 99 -1.56 17.12 -9.12
C SER A 99 -0.17 16.60 -8.76
N TYR A 100 -0.12 15.54 -7.95
CA TYR A 100 1.08 14.75 -7.69
C TYR A 100 1.79 14.40 -9.01
N VAL A 101 1.02 14.24 -10.09
CA VAL A 101 1.49 14.06 -11.48
C VAL A 101 2.19 15.30 -12.06
N ALA A 102 1.75 16.52 -11.74
CA ALA A 102 2.45 17.76 -12.11
C ALA A 102 3.75 17.93 -11.34
N SER A 103 3.77 17.60 -10.05
CA SER A 103 5.01 17.57 -9.25
C SER A 103 6.00 16.51 -9.74
N LEU A 104 5.52 15.35 -10.21
CA LEU A 104 6.34 14.30 -10.84
C LEU A 104 7.06 14.78 -12.12
N LYS A 105 6.60 15.86 -12.77
CA LYS A 105 7.23 16.44 -13.99
C LYS A 105 8.27 17.53 -13.67
N GLY A 106 8.95 17.43 -12.50
CA GLY A 106 10.01 18.35 -12.09
C GLY A 106 9.55 19.57 -11.29
N GLY A 107 8.40 19.47 -10.61
CA GLY A 107 7.90 20.53 -9.73
C GLY A 107 8.56 20.47 -8.35
N VAL A 108 9.10 21.59 -7.87
CA VAL A 108 9.60 21.72 -6.50
C VAL A 108 8.42 21.74 -5.53
N LEU A 109 8.46 20.90 -4.50
CA LEU A 109 7.45 20.94 -3.45
C LEU A 109 7.63 22.22 -2.60
N PRO A 110 6.53 22.86 -2.18
CA PRO A 110 6.60 24.02 -1.31
C PRO A 110 7.12 23.63 0.08
N ASP A 111 7.64 24.60 0.85
CA ASP A 111 8.19 24.34 2.18
C ASP A 111 7.13 23.84 3.18
N THR A 112 5.86 24.19 2.98
CA THR A 112 4.74 23.74 3.80
C THR A 112 3.61 23.21 2.93
N PHE A 113 3.17 21.98 3.17
CA PHE A 113 2.07 21.34 2.45
C PHE A 113 1.45 20.19 3.25
N TRP A 114 0.21 19.85 2.93
CA TRP A 114 -0.44 18.65 3.43
C TRP A 114 -0.10 17.46 2.52
N ALA A 115 0.36 16.34 3.07
CA ALA A 115 0.49 15.07 2.39
C ALA A 115 -0.74 14.21 2.71
N LEU A 116 -1.56 13.91 1.71
CA LEU A 116 -2.81 13.17 1.84
C LEU A 116 -2.74 11.84 1.10
N MET A 117 -3.05 10.76 1.80
CA MET A 117 -3.32 9.45 1.21
C MET A 117 -4.76 9.05 1.55
N PRO A 118 -5.71 9.20 0.60
CA PRO A 118 -7.12 8.94 0.87
C PRO A 118 -7.37 7.47 1.23
N ILE A 119 -6.91 6.53 0.40
CA ILE A 119 -6.94 5.09 0.70
C ILE A 119 -5.62 4.53 0.21
N ASP A 120 -4.82 4.00 1.13
CA ASP A 120 -3.44 3.61 0.85
C ASP A 120 -3.29 2.29 0.07
N THR A 121 -4.32 1.44 0.12
CA THR A 121 -4.31 0.14 -0.57
C THR A 121 -5.67 -0.14 -1.20
N THR A 122 -5.87 0.33 -2.44
CA THR A 122 -7.11 0.14 -3.20
C THR A 122 -7.52 -1.34 -3.35
N PRO A 123 -6.62 -2.29 -3.70
CA PRO A 123 -7.02 -3.69 -3.85
C PRO A 123 -7.58 -4.29 -2.55
N GLU A 124 -6.90 -4.03 -1.42
CA GLU A 124 -7.31 -4.48 -0.10
C GLU A 124 -8.62 -3.83 0.35
N PHE A 125 -8.80 -2.54 0.07
CA PHE A 125 -10.06 -1.84 0.34
C PHE A 125 -11.24 -2.50 -0.38
N VAL A 126 -11.10 -2.77 -1.69
CA VAL A 126 -12.13 -3.45 -2.50
C VAL A 126 -12.45 -4.86 -1.99
N GLU A 127 -11.47 -5.53 -1.39
CA GLU A 127 -11.62 -6.85 -0.76
C GLU A 127 -12.07 -6.76 0.71
N SER A 128 -12.43 -5.58 1.22
CA SER A 128 -12.80 -5.34 2.64
C SER A 128 -11.73 -5.81 3.64
N LYS A 129 -10.46 -5.75 3.24
CA LYS A 129 -9.28 -6.03 4.07
C LYS A 129 -8.80 -4.75 4.75
N GLN A 130 -7.64 -4.83 5.42
CA GLN A 130 -7.07 -3.68 6.12
C GLN A 130 -6.54 -2.62 5.15
N TYR A 131 -6.95 -1.37 5.40
CA TYR A 131 -6.50 -0.16 4.73
C TYR A 131 -6.52 1.00 5.73
N ASN A 132 -5.85 2.11 5.41
CA ASN A 132 -6.00 3.36 6.14
C ASN A 132 -6.26 4.55 5.22
N MET A 133 -6.70 5.62 5.88
CA MET A 133 -6.62 7.00 5.38
C MET A 133 -5.54 7.70 6.19
N SER A 134 -4.69 8.50 5.57
CA SER A 134 -3.68 9.27 6.31
C SER A 134 -3.48 10.69 5.79
N LEU A 135 -3.14 11.58 6.72
CA LEU A 135 -2.88 12.99 6.47
C LEU A 135 -1.68 13.41 7.31
N ALA A 136 -0.73 14.12 6.72
CA ALA A 136 0.39 14.74 7.43
C ALA A 136 0.58 16.19 6.98
N LEU A 137 0.98 17.06 7.89
CA LEU A 137 1.52 18.38 7.55
C LEU A 137 3.04 18.25 7.44
N ILE A 138 3.58 18.54 6.26
CA ILE A 138 5.01 18.73 6.06
C ILE A 138 5.30 20.22 6.22
N LYS A 139 6.34 20.55 6.98
CA LYS A 139 6.84 21.91 7.16
C LYS A 139 8.37 21.88 7.21
N ASP A 140 9.01 22.75 6.44
CA ASP A 140 10.47 22.89 6.35
C ASP A 140 11.15 21.53 6.05
N GLY A 141 10.54 20.75 5.14
CA GLY A 141 11.02 19.43 4.75
C GLY A 141 10.87 18.34 5.82
N GLN A 142 10.00 18.52 6.82
CA GLN A 142 9.75 17.54 7.88
C GLN A 142 8.26 17.34 8.18
N PRO A 143 7.77 16.12 8.42
CA PRO A 143 6.45 15.88 8.98
C PRO A 143 6.36 16.47 10.40
N VAL A 144 5.37 17.33 10.65
CA VAL A 144 5.19 18.01 11.96
C VAL A 144 3.90 17.65 12.68
N ILE A 145 2.86 17.25 11.93
CA ILE A 145 1.58 16.77 12.45
C ILE A 145 1.12 15.61 11.58
N SER A 146 0.55 14.55 12.15
CA SER A 146 -0.02 13.46 11.37
C SER A 146 -1.27 12.84 11.98
N PHE A 147 -2.07 12.23 11.12
CA PHE A 147 -3.28 11.49 11.42
C PHE A 147 -3.35 10.23 10.54
N ILE A 148 -3.75 9.10 11.12
CA ILE A 148 -4.00 7.84 10.41
C ILE A 148 -5.27 7.22 10.97
N GLY A 149 -6.30 7.08 10.13
CA GLY A 149 -7.53 6.38 10.47
C GLY A 149 -7.49 4.95 9.94
N CYS A 150 -7.79 3.96 10.79
CA CYS A 150 -7.64 2.53 10.47
C CYS A 150 -8.98 1.78 10.61
N PRO A 151 -9.93 1.89 9.66
CA PRO A 151 -11.33 1.46 9.86
C PRO A 151 -11.53 -0.03 10.17
N VAL A 152 -10.62 -0.89 9.69
CA VAL A 152 -10.72 -2.36 9.83
C VAL A 152 -9.83 -2.88 10.96
N MET A 153 -9.15 -2.00 11.72
CA MET A 153 -8.27 -2.41 12.81
C MET A 153 -9.03 -2.57 14.13
N ALA A 154 -8.75 -3.65 14.85
CA ALA A 154 -9.23 -3.81 16.22
C ALA A 154 -8.57 -2.79 17.17
N PHE A 155 -9.41 -2.08 17.93
CA PHE A 155 -8.98 -1.18 18.99
C PHE A 155 -8.74 -1.96 20.30
N ASP A 156 -7.57 -2.59 20.39
CA ASP A 156 -7.13 -3.34 21.59
C ASP A 156 -5.72 -2.92 22.00
N HIS A 157 -5.60 -1.76 22.65
CA HIS A 157 -4.31 -1.33 23.20
C HIS A 157 -4.25 -1.71 24.68
N ASN A 158 -3.55 -2.81 24.99
CA ASN A 158 -3.04 -3.29 26.27
C ASN A 158 -3.92 -3.32 27.55
N SER A 159 -5.17 -2.83 27.58
CA SER A 159 -6.07 -3.01 28.75
C SER A 159 -7.54 -2.63 28.56
N ARG A 160 -7.98 -2.18 27.37
CA ARG A 160 -9.37 -1.75 27.15
C ARG A 160 -9.82 -2.10 25.74
N THR A 161 -9.84 -3.39 25.45
CA THR A 161 -10.51 -3.95 24.28
C THR A 161 -11.97 -3.49 24.33
N VAL A 162 -12.37 -2.63 23.40
CA VAL A 162 -13.77 -2.61 23.00
C VAL A 162 -13.80 -2.86 21.52
N PRO A 163 -14.03 -4.12 21.08
CA PRO A 163 -14.51 -4.36 19.74
C PRO A 163 -15.76 -3.51 19.59
N HIS A 164 -15.67 -2.44 18.81
CA HIS A 164 -16.83 -1.65 18.45
C HIS A 164 -16.99 -1.79 16.95
N SER A 165 -18.05 -2.47 16.54
CA SER A 165 -18.40 -2.67 15.12
C SER A 165 -18.46 -1.34 14.34
N ASN A 166 -18.61 -0.20 15.02
CA ASN A 166 -18.66 1.14 14.41
C ASN A 166 -17.51 2.07 14.86
N GLY A 167 -16.38 1.51 15.32
CA GLY A 167 -15.23 2.29 15.79
C GLY A 167 -14.07 2.31 14.79
N CYS A 168 -13.48 3.48 14.55
CA CYS A 168 -12.27 3.66 13.75
C CYS A 168 -11.12 4.13 14.65
N PRO A 169 -10.11 3.29 14.92
CA PRO A 169 -8.86 3.73 15.54
C PRO A 169 -8.24 4.90 14.78
N LEU A 170 -8.03 6.01 15.47
CA LEU A 170 -7.26 7.15 14.99
C LEU A 170 -5.90 7.15 15.69
N PHE A 171 -4.83 7.22 14.90
CA PHE A 171 -3.47 7.47 15.36
C PHE A 171 -3.10 8.88 14.97
N TYR A 172 -2.45 9.61 15.88
CA TYR A 172 -2.02 10.95 15.59
C TYR A 172 -0.78 11.32 16.39
N ALA A 173 0.01 12.23 15.82
CA ALA A 173 1.27 12.66 16.41
C ALA A 173 1.54 14.13 16.09
N SER A 174 2.33 14.76 16.95
CA SER A 174 2.87 16.09 16.74
C SER A 174 4.34 16.09 17.12
N ALA A 175 5.18 16.65 16.25
CA ALA A 175 6.63 16.62 16.40
C ALA A 175 7.08 17.15 17.77
N GLY A 176 7.84 16.32 18.50
CA GLY A 176 8.35 16.59 19.84
C GLY A 176 7.32 16.52 20.97
N GLN A 177 6.07 16.14 20.70
CA GLN A 177 5.00 16.05 21.71
C GLN A 177 4.62 14.60 22.04
N GLY A 178 4.90 13.66 21.14
CA GLY A 178 4.53 12.27 21.24
C GLY A 178 3.46 11.83 20.23
N ALA A 179 3.13 10.55 20.30
CA ALA A 179 2.10 9.91 19.49
C ALA A 179 1.01 9.30 20.38
N TRP A 180 -0.22 9.30 19.88
CA TRP A 180 -1.38 8.77 20.59
C TRP A 180 -2.29 7.98 19.68
N THR A 181 -3.13 7.15 20.30
CA THR A 181 -4.27 6.53 19.65
C THR A 181 -5.56 6.78 20.43
N GLN A 182 -6.67 6.95 19.72
CA GLN A 182 -7.99 7.13 20.29
C GLN A 182 -9.04 6.55 19.35
N LEU A 183 -10.18 6.10 19.90
CA LEU A 183 -11.24 5.53 19.10
C LEU A 183 -12.23 6.62 18.65
N ILE A 184 -12.41 6.77 17.35
CA ILE A 184 -13.53 7.53 16.78
C ILE A 184 -14.73 6.60 16.69
N VAL A 185 -15.89 7.03 17.17
CA VAL A 185 -17.16 6.33 16.97
C VAL A 185 -18.08 7.25 16.16
N MET A 186 -18.63 6.71 15.08
CA MET A 186 -19.57 7.40 14.22
C MET A 186 -21.00 6.93 14.50
N GLU A 187 -21.95 7.87 14.53
CA GLU A 187 -23.38 7.54 14.53
C GLU A 187 -23.86 7.36 13.10
N ARG A 188 -24.48 6.21 12.83
CA ARG A 188 -25.10 5.88 11.54
C ARG A 188 -26.51 5.38 11.78
N GLU A 189 -27.45 5.83 10.95
CA GLU A 189 -28.83 5.34 10.90
C GLU A 189 -29.11 4.88 9.47
N ASN A 190 -29.52 3.62 9.29
CA ASN A 190 -29.71 2.99 7.96
C ASN A 190 -28.51 3.18 7.00
N GLY A 191 -27.28 3.14 7.51
CA GLY A 191 -26.06 3.33 6.72
C GLY A 191 -25.65 4.80 6.50
N VAL A 192 -26.55 5.76 6.74
CA VAL A 192 -26.31 7.20 6.54
C VAL A 192 -25.62 7.81 7.75
N TYR A 193 -24.57 8.61 7.50
CA TYR A 193 -23.86 9.33 8.54
C TYR A 193 -24.72 10.45 9.13
N GLN A 194 -24.85 10.47 10.46
CA GLN A 194 -25.74 11.41 11.15
C GLN A 194 -25.09 12.77 11.48
N GLY A 195 -23.95 13.09 10.85
CA GLY A 195 -23.22 14.32 11.15
C GLY A 195 -22.51 14.33 12.51
N LYS A 196 -22.55 13.21 13.24
CA LYS A 196 -21.99 13.09 14.60
C LYS A 196 -20.91 12.04 14.66
N TYR A 197 -19.71 12.50 14.98
CA TYR A 197 -18.62 11.67 15.48
C TYR A 197 -18.35 12.01 16.93
N ARG A 198 -17.87 11.03 17.70
CA ARG A 198 -17.38 11.26 19.05
C ARG A 198 -16.08 10.52 19.28
N LEU A 199 -15.18 11.15 20.02
CA LEU A 199 -13.99 10.51 20.54
C LEU A 199 -14.38 9.70 21.78
N ARG A 200 -14.05 8.41 21.79
CA ARG A 200 -14.37 7.51 22.90
C ARG A 200 -13.13 7.30 23.78
N GLY A 201 -13.30 7.58 25.07
CA GLY A 201 -12.25 7.41 26.08
C GLY A 201 -11.14 8.46 25.97
N PRO A 202 -10.16 8.45 26.89
CA PRO A 202 -8.98 9.30 26.79
C PRO A 202 -8.06 8.81 25.67
N SER A 203 -7.25 9.72 25.13
CA SER A 203 -6.17 9.37 24.22
C SER A 203 -5.12 8.52 24.94
N LEU A 204 -4.71 7.43 24.31
CA LEU A 204 -3.69 6.52 24.83
C LEU A 204 -2.35 6.90 24.21
N LYS A 205 -1.36 7.21 25.05
CA LYS A 205 -0.01 7.52 24.57
C LYS A 205 0.66 6.24 24.06
N LEU A 206 1.23 6.33 22.87
CA LEU A 206 1.96 5.25 22.23
C LEU A 206 3.42 5.24 22.68
N ASN A 207 3.98 4.05 22.79
CA ASN A 207 5.39 3.84 23.10
C ASN A 207 5.82 2.52 22.45
N VAL A 208 6.75 2.59 21.51
CA VAL A 208 7.21 1.44 20.73
C VAL A 208 7.75 0.30 21.61
N SER A 209 8.28 0.65 22.80
CA SER A 209 8.82 -0.31 23.75
C SER A 209 7.75 -0.99 24.62
N ASP A 210 6.51 -0.51 24.61
CA ASP A 210 5.41 -1.11 25.37
C ASP A 210 4.93 -2.38 24.65
N LYS A 211 5.62 -3.49 24.89
CA LYS A 211 5.32 -4.76 24.23
C LYS A 211 3.92 -5.25 24.63
N ILE A 212 3.05 -5.43 23.64
CA ILE A 212 1.76 -6.09 23.84
C ILE A 212 2.02 -7.57 24.11
N LYS A 213 1.32 -8.15 25.10
CA LYS A 213 1.41 -9.59 25.36
C LYS A 213 0.87 -10.33 24.14
N ARG A 214 1.78 -10.96 23.41
CA ARG A 214 1.51 -11.56 22.11
C ARG A 214 0.69 -12.85 22.31
N GLY A 215 -0.49 -12.91 21.73
CA GLY A 215 -1.23 -14.18 21.61
C GLY A 215 -0.54 -15.10 20.60
N HIS A 216 -0.60 -16.42 20.82
CA HIS A 216 -0.16 -17.48 19.89
C HIS A 216 1.35 -17.64 19.62
N ASP A 217 2.25 -16.98 20.35
CA ASP A 217 3.68 -17.30 20.31
C ASP A 217 4.06 -18.46 21.24
N GLY A 218 3.07 -19.08 21.91
CA GLY A 218 3.27 -20.03 23.00
C GLY A 218 4.20 -21.22 22.70
N LEU A 219 4.27 -21.73 21.46
CA LEU A 219 5.23 -22.78 21.12
C LEU A 219 6.66 -22.25 21.07
N TYR A 220 6.87 -21.09 20.47
CA TYR A 220 8.19 -20.49 20.31
C TYR A 220 8.69 -19.85 21.61
N ASP A 221 7.77 -19.27 22.40
CA ASP A 221 8.03 -18.84 23.77
C ASP A 221 8.37 -20.04 24.67
N PHE A 222 7.66 -21.17 24.52
CA PHE A 222 7.95 -22.43 25.23
C PHE A 222 9.31 -23.02 24.84
N LEU A 223 9.69 -22.91 23.58
CA LEU A 223 11.00 -23.32 23.08
C LEU A 223 12.12 -22.32 23.40
N GLY A 224 11.80 -21.17 24.02
CA GLY A 224 12.78 -20.14 24.40
C GLY A 224 13.36 -19.37 23.21
N SER A 225 12.75 -19.44 22.03
CA SER A 225 13.22 -18.72 20.85
C SER A 225 12.75 -17.27 20.87
N GLU A 226 13.67 -16.31 20.99
CA GLU A 226 13.35 -14.90 20.81
C GLU A 226 13.11 -14.61 19.32
N GLN A 227 11.84 -14.66 18.90
CA GLN A 227 11.47 -14.33 17.52
C GLN A 227 11.37 -12.82 17.32
N LEU A 228 12.01 -12.32 16.27
CA LEU A 228 11.71 -10.99 15.74
C LEU A 228 10.42 -11.03 14.94
N ARG A 229 9.50 -10.11 15.26
CA ARG A 229 8.29 -9.88 14.47
C ARG A 229 8.51 -8.74 13.48
N ILE A 230 8.38 -9.06 12.20
CA ILE A 230 8.69 -8.17 11.09
C ILE A 230 7.41 -7.95 10.30
N ALA A 231 6.95 -6.71 10.24
CA ALA A 231 5.82 -6.32 9.41
C ALA A 231 6.32 -5.88 8.02
N MET A 232 5.80 -6.50 6.96
CA MET A 232 6.22 -6.22 5.57
C MET A 232 5.06 -6.33 4.59
N GLY A 233 5.28 -5.88 3.34
CA GLY A 233 4.31 -6.02 2.26
C GLY A 233 3.91 -7.47 2.00
N SER A 234 2.65 -7.67 1.64
CA SER A 234 2.16 -8.96 1.15
C SER A 234 2.42 -9.08 -0.36
N ARG A 235 2.34 -10.30 -0.91
CA ARG A 235 2.55 -10.57 -2.35
C ARG A 235 3.92 -10.10 -2.87
N SER A 236 4.92 -9.98 -2.00
CA SER A 236 6.31 -9.76 -2.40
C SER A 236 6.82 -10.94 -3.23
N ARG A 237 7.71 -10.66 -4.18
CA ARG A 237 8.42 -11.72 -4.90
C ARG A 237 9.20 -12.60 -3.93
N GLU A 238 9.41 -13.85 -4.30
CA GLU A 238 10.08 -14.84 -3.46
C GLU A 238 11.48 -14.40 -3.03
N ASP A 239 12.22 -13.72 -3.90
CA ASP A 239 13.57 -13.22 -3.61
C ASP A 239 13.57 -12.17 -2.50
N ILE A 240 12.60 -11.27 -2.49
CA ILE A 240 12.40 -10.27 -1.44
C ILE A 240 12.13 -10.95 -0.10
N PHE A 241 11.27 -11.98 -0.09
CA PHE A 241 10.98 -12.72 1.13
C PHE A 241 12.22 -13.47 1.67
N ARG A 242 13.01 -14.07 0.78
CA ARG A 242 14.28 -14.73 1.16
C ARG A 242 15.30 -13.74 1.71
N ASP A 243 15.34 -12.52 1.18
CA ASP A 243 16.19 -11.44 1.69
C ASP A 243 15.74 -11.00 3.09
N ALA A 244 14.43 -10.81 3.28
CA ALA A 244 13.81 -10.50 4.57
C ALA A 244 14.12 -11.59 5.63
N GLU A 245 14.00 -12.86 5.27
CA GLU A 245 14.37 -13.99 6.14
C GLU A 245 15.86 -13.98 6.51
N ARG A 246 16.74 -13.75 5.52
CA ARG A 246 18.19 -13.67 5.73
C ARG A 246 18.55 -12.54 6.69
N ILE A 247 17.95 -11.37 6.53
CA ILE A 247 18.15 -10.23 7.44
C ILE A 247 17.67 -10.59 8.85
N GLY A 248 16.47 -11.17 8.99
CA GLY A 248 15.94 -11.57 10.30
C GLY A 248 16.86 -12.55 11.04
N LYS A 249 17.44 -13.52 10.32
CA LYS A 249 18.44 -14.46 10.86
C LYS A 249 19.75 -13.77 11.26
N LEU A 250 20.24 -12.84 10.44
CA LEU A 250 21.43 -12.04 10.76
C LEU A 250 21.24 -11.14 11.98
N LEU A 251 19.99 -10.75 12.26
CA LEU A 251 19.60 -10.00 13.46
C LEU A 251 19.43 -10.89 14.71
N GLY A 252 19.71 -12.19 14.60
CA GLY A 252 19.69 -13.13 15.73
C GLY A 252 18.37 -13.87 15.93
N SER A 253 17.39 -13.71 15.04
CA SER A 253 16.14 -14.46 15.09
C SER A 253 16.27 -15.76 14.29
N GLU A 254 16.36 -16.90 14.96
CA GLU A 254 16.43 -18.22 14.30
C GLU A 254 15.21 -18.47 13.38
N TYR A 255 14.04 -18.04 13.86
CA TYR A 255 12.76 -18.13 13.15
C TYR A 255 12.07 -16.76 13.12
N PRO A 256 12.46 -15.86 12.20
CA PRO A 256 11.77 -14.56 12.05
C PRO A 256 10.30 -14.77 11.69
N LYS A 257 9.41 -14.04 12.36
CA LYS A 257 7.97 -14.07 12.10
C LYS A 257 7.59 -12.89 11.23
N PHE A 258 6.85 -13.16 10.15
CA PHE A 258 6.42 -12.14 9.20
C PHE A 258 4.92 -11.90 9.32
N ASP A 259 4.55 -10.65 9.60
CA ASP A 259 3.17 -10.17 9.58
C ASP A 259 2.96 -9.37 8.29
N PHE A 260 2.15 -9.90 7.38
CA PHE A 260 1.98 -9.32 6.05
C PHE A 260 0.85 -8.30 6.00
N LEU A 261 1.19 -7.08 5.60
CA LEU A 261 0.25 -5.99 5.41
C LEU A 261 0.80 -5.01 4.38
N ASN A 262 0.04 -4.71 3.32
CA ASN A 262 0.45 -3.69 2.35
C ASN A 262 0.28 -2.27 2.91
N SER A 263 -0.74 -2.07 3.73
CA SER A 263 -1.09 -0.78 4.32
C SER A 263 0.03 -0.15 5.20
N ALA A 264 0.07 1.18 5.23
CA ALA A 264 0.88 1.99 6.15
C ALA A 264 0.46 1.86 7.63
N MET A 265 -0.61 1.12 7.92
CA MET A 265 -0.98 0.69 9.26
C MET A 265 0.14 -0.06 9.99
N LYS A 266 1.13 -0.62 9.27
CA LYS A 266 2.34 -1.23 9.87
C LYS A 266 3.04 -0.30 10.85
N TYR A 267 3.09 1.01 10.59
CA TYR A 267 3.66 1.97 11.54
C TYR A 267 2.86 2.07 12.83
N CYS A 268 1.53 1.91 12.76
CA CYS A 268 0.65 1.88 13.92
C CYS A 268 0.87 0.61 14.76
N TRP A 269 1.06 -0.54 14.12
CA TRP A 269 1.43 -1.80 14.79
C TRP A 269 2.75 -1.68 15.54
N LEU A 270 3.77 -1.11 14.90
CA LEU A 270 5.06 -0.84 15.53
C LEU A 270 4.90 0.08 16.75
N SER A 271 4.19 1.19 16.58
CA SER A 271 3.98 2.19 17.65
C SER A 271 3.19 1.65 18.84
N ARG A 272 2.39 0.59 18.63
CA ARG A 272 1.67 -0.15 19.67
C ARG A 272 2.50 -1.25 20.32
N GLY A 273 3.69 -1.57 19.80
CA GLY A 273 4.53 -2.68 20.26
C GLY A 273 4.10 -4.06 19.74
N GLU A 274 3.32 -4.13 18.65
CA GLU A 274 2.83 -5.38 18.04
C GLU A 274 3.88 -6.06 17.16
N CYS A 275 4.74 -5.28 16.51
CA CYS A 275 5.90 -5.76 15.77
C CYS A 275 7.19 -5.06 16.25
N ASP A 276 8.35 -5.59 15.86
CA ASP A 276 9.68 -5.10 16.25
C ASP A 276 10.37 -4.32 15.12
N VAL A 277 10.08 -4.71 13.87
CA VAL A 277 10.60 -4.08 12.66
C VAL A 277 9.48 -3.92 11.64
N VAL A 278 9.44 -2.78 10.97
CA VAL A 278 8.65 -2.51 9.76
C VAL A 278 9.64 -2.21 8.66
N TRP A 279 9.50 -2.83 7.50
CA TRP A 279 10.23 -2.38 6.31
C TRP A 279 9.40 -2.45 5.04
N TYR A 280 9.82 -1.63 4.09
CA TYR A 280 9.31 -1.55 2.74
C TYR A 280 10.45 -1.92 1.79
N LEU A 281 10.48 -3.21 1.45
CA LEU A 281 11.39 -3.81 0.48
C LEU A 281 10.59 -4.08 -0.81
N LYS A 282 10.25 -3.02 -1.57
CA LYS A 282 9.52 -3.17 -2.83
C LYS A 282 10.33 -3.90 -3.90
N ASN A 283 11.62 -3.57 -3.96
CA ASN A 283 12.57 -4.22 -4.84
C ASN A 283 13.51 -5.14 -4.04
N GLY A 284 14.18 -6.06 -4.73
CA GLY A 284 15.19 -6.90 -4.08
C GLY A 284 16.40 -6.08 -3.63
N LEU A 285 17.20 -6.60 -2.70
CA LEU A 285 18.36 -5.88 -2.17
C LEU A 285 19.46 -5.57 -3.22
N TYR A 286 19.36 -6.13 -4.42
CA TYR A 286 20.24 -5.82 -5.55
C TYR A 286 19.82 -4.54 -6.32
N ASP A 287 18.64 -3.99 -6.02
CA ASP A 287 18.06 -2.84 -6.69
C ASP A 287 18.03 -1.63 -5.74
N ASN A 288 18.49 -0.50 -6.25
CA ASN A 288 18.63 0.77 -5.53
C ASN A 288 17.62 1.82 -6.01
N SER A 289 16.67 1.44 -6.87
CA SER A 289 15.66 2.36 -7.39
C SER A 289 14.75 2.86 -6.28
N ALA A 290 14.58 4.18 -6.21
CA ALA A 290 13.63 4.81 -5.31
C ALA A 290 12.20 4.65 -5.82
N THR A 291 11.36 4.00 -5.03
CA THR A 291 9.97 3.65 -5.42
C THR A 291 8.94 4.00 -4.34
N GLU A 292 9.39 4.55 -3.22
CA GLU A 292 8.54 4.86 -2.09
C GLU A 292 7.88 6.23 -2.26
N ARG A 293 6.56 6.26 -2.07
CA ARG A 293 5.77 7.47 -2.26
C ARG A 293 5.70 8.23 -0.95
N LEU A 294 5.95 9.53 -0.99
CA LEU A 294 6.00 10.39 0.20
C LEU A 294 4.72 10.27 1.03
N VAL A 295 3.58 10.42 0.36
CA VAL A 295 2.24 10.42 0.99
C VAL A 295 1.90 9.09 1.67
N SER A 296 2.48 7.96 1.23
CA SER A 296 2.28 6.64 1.84
C SER A 296 3.01 6.46 3.17
N HIS A 297 3.97 7.33 3.49
CA HIS A 297 4.86 7.14 4.64
C HIS A 297 4.86 8.31 5.63
N ALA A 298 4.68 9.55 5.17
CA ALA A 298 4.84 10.74 6.01
C ALA A 298 4.09 10.66 7.35
N ALA A 299 2.80 10.29 7.30
CA ALA A 299 1.98 10.20 8.50
C ALA A 299 2.43 9.06 9.43
N GLY A 300 2.68 7.88 8.85
CA GLY A 300 3.12 6.67 9.55
C GLY A 300 4.48 6.83 10.22
N CYS A 301 5.45 7.38 9.50
CA CYS A 301 6.78 7.66 10.04
C CYS A 301 6.71 8.62 11.22
N LEU A 302 5.91 9.70 11.15
CA LEU A 302 5.78 10.61 12.29
C LEU A 302 5.16 9.92 13.52
N VAL A 303 4.08 9.13 13.33
CA VAL A 303 3.50 8.35 14.43
C VAL A 303 4.54 7.40 15.05
N ALA A 304 5.31 6.70 14.22
CA ALA A 304 6.36 5.80 14.68
C ALA A 304 7.46 6.55 15.46
N MET A 305 8.04 7.61 14.88
CA MET A 305 9.10 8.41 15.52
C MET A 305 8.65 8.97 16.86
N GLU A 306 7.45 9.54 16.93
CA GLU A 306 6.90 10.14 18.14
C GLU A 306 6.47 9.10 19.20
N SER A 307 6.34 7.82 18.83
CA SER A 307 6.24 6.69 19.77
C SER A 307 7.60 6.22 20.31
N GLY A 308 8.71 6.79 19.83
CA GLY A 308 10.07 6.41 20.19
C GLY A 308 10.73 5.40 19.24
N ALA A 309 10.10 5.07 18.11
CA ALA A 309 10.72 4.24 17.08
C ALA A 309 11.81 5.02 16.33
N ALA A 310 12.77 4.29 15.77
CA ALA A 310 13.76 4.86 14.87
C ALA A 310 13.36 4.57 13.41
N VAL A 311 13.45 5.58 12.55
CA VAL A 311 13.04 5.51 11.13
C VAL A 311 14.22 5.91 10.24
N ALA A 312 14.46 5.16 9.18
CA ALA A 312 15.50 5.40 8.18
C ALA A 312 15.13 4.77 6.84
N ASP A 313 15.93 5.00 5.80
CA ASP A 313 15.94 4.14 4.61
C ASP A 313 16.79 2.86 4.85
N LEU A 314 16.85 1.98 3.85
CA LEU A 314 17.58 0.70 3.92
C LEU A 314 19.10 0.86 4.07
N ASP A 315 19.64 2.02 3.72
CA ASP A 315 21.06 2.35 3.88
C ASP A 315 21.35 3.03 5.24
N GLY A 316 20.32 3.26 6.04
CA GLY A 316 20.40 3.89 7.36
C GLY A 316 20.42 5.42 7.32
N LYS A 317 20.06 6.04 6.20
CA LYS A 317 19.94 7.50 6.07
C LYS A 317 18.57 7.97 6.55
N ALA A 318 18.50 9.23 6.98
CA ALA A 318 17.22 9.87 7.26
C ALA A 318 16.39 9.99 5.98
N LEU A 319 15.07 9.94 6.11
CA LEU A 319 14.16 10.16 4.99
C LEU A 319 14.15 11.65 4.60
N ASP A 320 14.27 11.92 3.31
CA ASP A 320 14.23 13.24 2.72
C ASP A 320 12.81 13.55 2.23
N TRP A 321 12.08 14.37 2.98
CA TRP A 321 10.71 14.76 2.64
C TRP A 321 10.64 15.97 1.70
N SER A 322 11.78 16.48 1.24
CA SER A 322 11.88 17.64 0.32
C SER A 322 12.03 17.26 -1.15
N CYS A 323 12.29 15.98 -1.44
CA CYS A 323 12.68 15.49 -2.77
C CYS A 323 11.52 15.21 -3.74
N GLY A 324 10.30 15.60 -3.40
CA GLY A 324 9.15 15.46 -4.28
C GLY A 324 8.15 14.36 -3.87
N PRO A 325 7.25 13.98 -4.79
CA PRO A 325 6.21 12.97 -4.55
C PRO A 325 6.76 11.56 -4.29
N ILE A 326 7.92 11.24 -4.87
CA ILE A 326 8.69 10.02 -4.63
C ILE A 326 9.85 10.40 -3.72
N LEU A 327 10.16 9.53 -2.74
CA LEU A 327 11.34 9.66 -1.90
C LEU A 327 12.62 9.32 -2.69
N GLU A 328 12.93 10.11 -3.73
CA GLU A 328 13.97 9.82 -4.73
C GLU A 328 15.38 9.69 -4.14
N ASN A 329 15.64 10.37 -3.01
CA ASN A 329 16.91 10.34 -2.30
C ASN A 329 17.00 9.18 -1.28
N ASN A 330 15.98 8.33 -1.20
CA ASN A 330 15.93 7.22 -0.25
C ASN A 330 15.64 5.88 -0.93
N ARG A 331 16.29 4.85 -0.40
CA ARG A 331 16.12 3.48 -0.86
C ARG A 331 15.26 2.70 0.13
N GLY A 332 13.99 2.50 -0.21
CA GLY A 332 13.01 1.86 0.69
C GLY A 332 12.79 2.66 1.97
N VAL A 333 12.03 2.10 2.90
CA VAL A 333 11.81 2.67 4.23
C VAL A 333 11.84 1.58 5.28
N LEU A 334 12.43 1.86 6.44
CA LEU A 334 12.38 0.99 7.60
C LEU A 334 12.10 1.77 8.88
N ALA A 335 11.42 1.11 9.82
CA ALA A 335 11.17 1.60 11.16
C ALA A 335 11.33 0.47 12.18
N THR A 336 11.86 0.76 13.37
CA THR A 336 12.11 -0.28 14.38
C THR A 336 12.02 0.27 15.80
N ASP A 337 11.79 -0.62 16.78
CA ASP A 337 12.07 -0.33 18.19
C ASP A 337 13.59 -0.38 18.43
N PRO A 338 14.26 0.79 18.59
CA PRO A 338 15.71 0.82 18.69
C PRO A 338 16.24 0.15 19.97
N LYS A 339 15.39 -0.09 20.98
CA LYS A 339 15.78 -0.83 22.18
C LYS A 339 15.83 -2.34 21.95
N LYS A 340 15.06 -2.85 20.98
CA LYS A 340 15.06 -4.27 20.60
C LYS A 340 16.01 -4.52 19.44
N VAL A 341 15.93 -3.72 18.38
CA VAL A 341 16.79 -3.84 17.20
C VAL A 341 17.31 -2.45 16.80
N PRO A 342 18.58 -2.12 17.08
CA PRO A 342 19.16 -0.84 16.69
C PRO A 342 19.26 -0.70 15.17
N LEU A 343 19.01 0.50 14.62
CA LEU A 343 19.13 0.80 13.18
C LEU A 343 20.46 0.33 12.58
N ARG A 344 21.57 0.52 13.30
CA ARG A 344 22.90 0.09 12.87
C ARG A 344 22.95 -1.43 12.64
N GLY A 345 22.32 -2.21 13.52
CA GLY A 345 22.26 -3.66 13.38
C GLY A 345 21.46 -4.07 12.13
N ILE A 346 20.35 -3.39 11.86
CA ILE A 346 19.53 -3.61 10.65
C ILE A 346 20.35 -3.30 9.40
N ARG A 347 21.00 -2.14 9.34
CA ARG A 347 21.86 -1.74 8.21
C ARG A 347 22.98 -2.76 7.97
N ASP A 348 23.70 -3.15 9.02
CA ASP A 348 24.80 -4.11 8.90
C ASP A 348 24.29 -5.50 8.45
N ALA A 349 23.06 -5.88 8.83
CA ALA A 349 22.41 -7.10 8.36
C ALA A 349 21.95 -7.00 6.90
N ILE A 350 21.41 -5.84 6.47
CA ILE A 350 21.04 -5.56 5.08
C ILE A 350 22.29 -5.61 4.18
N GLU A 351 23.38 -4.97 4.59
CA GLU A 351 24.65 -4.97 3.83
C GLU A 351 25.17 -6.40 3.62
N LYS A 352 25.20 -7.21 4.67
CA LYS A 352 25.59 -8.63 4.57
C LYS A 352 24.63 -9.44 3.69
N ALA A 353 23.32 -9.20 3.83
CA ALA A 353 22.31 -9.90 3.04
C ALA A 353 22.35 -9.51 1.55
N THR A 354 22.80 -8.29 1.24
CA THR A 354 22.88 -7.75 -0.13
C THR A 354 23.86 -8.54 -0.99
N ALA A 355 25.03 -8.92 -0.46
CA ALA A 355 26.00 -9.73 -1.19
C ALA A 355 25.39 -11.06 -1.69
N SER A 356 24.69 -11.79 -0.80
CA SER A 356 24.00 -13.03 -1.18
C SER A 356 22.80 -12.78 -2.11
N SER A 357 22.13 -11.63 -2.00
CA SER A 357 21.03 -11.26 -2.89
C SER A 357 21.53 -11.00 -4.31
N MET A 358 22.67 -10.32 -4.46
CA MET A 358 23.32 -10.05 -5.76
C MET A 358 23.75 -11.35 -6.45
N GLU A 359 24.41 -12.26 -5.75
CA GLU A 359 24.79 -13.57 -6.30
C GLU A 359 23.56 -14.36 -6.76
N ALA A 360 22.51 -14.42 -5.93
CA ALA A 360 21.26 -15.07 -6.30
C ALA A 360 20.58 -14.41 -7.51
N TYR A 361 20.67 -13.09 -7.63
CA TYR A 361 20.14 -12.34 -8.78
C TYR A 361 20.91 -12.67 -10.06
N GLU A 362 22.25 -12.72 -10.03
CA GLU A 362 23.09 -13.10 -11.17
C GLU A 362 22.75 -14.49 -11.69
N VAL A 363 22.61 -15.48 -10.79
CA VAL A 363 22.19 -16.85 -11.15
C VAL A 363 20.81 -16.84 -11.82
N ARG A 364 19.86 -16.04 -11.31
CA ARG A 364 18.54 -15.89 -11.95
C ARG A 364 18.64 -15.25 -13.34
N CYS A 365 19.52 -14.26 -13.52
CA CYS A 365 19.74 -13.61 -14.81
C CYS A 365 20.33 -14.56 -15.84
N GLU A 366 21.29 -15.41 -15.47
CA GLU A 366 21.83 -16.41 -16.40
C GLU A 366 20.79 -17.47 -16.76
N LYS A 367 20.03 -17.98 -15.79
CA LYS A 367 18.92 -18.91 -16.08
C LYS A 367 17.86 -18.28 -17.00
N ARG A 368 17.56 -16.98 -16.83
CA ARG A 368 16.65 -16.25 -17.74
C ARG A 368 17.20 -16.17 -19.15
N LYS A 369 18.50 -15.91 -19.34
CA LYS A 369 19.14 -15.93 -20.66
C LYS A 369 19.07 -17.32 -21.31
N GLU A 370 19.27 -18.39 -20.55
CA GLU A 370 19.15 -19.76 -21.06
C GLU A 370 17.72 -20.09 -21.50
N VAL A 371 16.72 -19.78 -20.67
CA VAL A 371 15.30 -19.97 -21.00
C VAL A 371 14.91 -19.12 -22.22
N SER A 372 15.36 -17.86 -22.29
CA SER A 372 15.13 -16.99 -23.44
C SER A 372 15.69 -17.57 -24.74
N LYS A 373 16.91 -18.16 -24.70
CA LYS A 373 17.50 -18.85 -25.86
C LYS A 373 16.66 -20.07 -26.28
N MET A 374 16.19 -20.86 -25.32
CA MET A 374 15.34 -22.03 -25.58
C MET A 374 13.98 -21.62 -26.18
N LEU A 375 13.32 -20.62 -25.61
CA LEU A 375 12.05 -20.09 -26.13
C LEU A 375 12.22 -19.48 -27.52
N SER A 376 13.29 -18.72 -27.75
CA SER A 376 13.61 -18.19 -29.08
C SER A 376 13.80 -19.30 -30.10
N TYR A 377 14.50 -20.39 -29.72
CA TYR A 377 14.61 -21.57 -30.58
C TYR A 377 13.23 -22.19 -30.86
N LEU A 378 12.39 -22.39 -29.85
CA LEU A 378 11.04 -22.95 -30.02
C LEU A 378 10.19 -22.11 -30.96
N PHE A 379 10.10 -20.79 -30.73
CA PHE A 379 9.32 -19.88 -31.57
C PHE A 379 9.81 -19.87 -33.02
N ASN A 380 11.12 -19.92 -33.25
CA ASN A 380 11.68 -19.99 -34.61
C ASN A 380 11.48 -21.34 -35.31
N ASN A 381 11.13 -22.39 -34.58
CA ASN A 381 10.95 -23.73 -35.13
C ASN A 381 9.50 -24.24 -35.07
N VAL A 382 8.57 -23.50 -34.47
CA VAL A 382 7.17 -23.95 -34.26
C VAL A 382 6.47 -24.33 -35.56
N ALA A 383 6.74 -23.61 -36.66
CA ALA A 383 6.19 -23.91 -37.99
C ALA A 383 6.66 -25.26 -38.58
N LYS A 384 7.76 -25.83 -38.08
CA LYS A 384 8.26 -27.15 -38.53
C LYS A 384 7.40 -28.31 -38.04
N PHE A 385 6.57 -28.08 -37.02
CA PHE A 385 5.69 -29.08 -36.42
C PHE A 385 4.23 -28.93 -36.88
N ALA A 386 3.97 -28.02 -37.84
CA ALA A 386 2.64 -27.81 -38.40
C ALA A 386 2.38 -28.76 -39.58
N GLU A 387 1.30 -29.53 -39.49
CA GLU A 387 0.87 -30.51 -40.49
C GLU A 387 -0.10 -29.91 -41.50
N THR A 388 -0.87 -28.89 -41.10
CA THR A 388 -1.85 -28.19 -41.94
C THR A 388 -1.43 -26.76 -42.29
N ASP A 389 -2.01 -26.18 -43.34
CA ASP A 389 -1.76 -24.78 -43.70
C ASP A 389 -2.33 -23.79 -42.68
N GLU A 390 -3.43 -24.13 -42.00
CA GLU A 390 -3.98 -23.35 -40.89
C GLU A 390 -3.00 -23.31 -39.70
N GLU A 391 -2.40 -24.45 -39.33
CA GLU A 391 -1.38 -24.52 -38.27
C GLU A 391 -0.12 -23.74 -38.64
N ARG A 392 0.29 -23.72 -39.91
CA ARG A 392 1.44 -22.93 -40.37
C ARG A 392 1.19 -21.44 -40.26
N GLU A 393 -0.02 -20.99 -40.53
CA GLU A 393 -0.37 -19.58 -40.38
C GLU A 393 -0.48 -19.17 -38.90
N ALA A 394 -1.06 -20.03 -38.06
CA ALA A 394 -1.05 -19.85 -36.60
C ALA A 394 0.38 -19.82 -36.03
N ALA A 395 1.27 -20.69 -36.52
CA ALA A 395 2.67 -20.74 -36.14
C ALA A 395 3.42 -19.42 -36.41
N LYS A 396 3.15 -18.74 -37.53
CA LYS A 396 3.74 -17.41 -37.82
C LYS A 396 3.29 -16.35 -36.80
N ILE A 397 2.01 -16.37 -36.43
CA ILE A 397 1.47 -15.46 -35.41
C ILE A 397 2.13 -15.70 -34.06
N VAL A 398 2.26 -16.98 -33.65
CA VAL A 398 2.92 -17.38 -32.41
C VAL A 398 4.39 -16.97 -32.42
N GLN A 399 5.12 -17.20 -33.51
CA GLN A 399 6.52 -16.77 -33.66
C GLN A 399 6.66 -15.25 -33.49
N ALA A 400 5.85 -14.47 -34.21
CA ALA A 400 5.90 -13.01 -34.15
C ALA A 400 5.59 -12.48 -32.75
N LYS A 401 4.55 -13.00 -32.10
CA LYS A 401 4.20 -12.62 -30.71
C LYS A 401 5.26 -13.06 -29.71
N GLY A 402 5.75 -14.29 -29.82
CA GLY A 402 6.75 -14.86 -28.92
C GLY A 402 8.10 -14.14 -29.01
N MET A 403 8.55 -13.77 -30.21
CA MET A 403 9.78 -12.99 -30.39
C MET A 403 9.62 -11.57 -29.83
N LYS A 404 8.49 -10.90 -30.08
CA LYS A 404 8.20 -9.59 -29.48
C LYS A 404 8.22 -9.64 -27.94
N MET A 405 7.68 -10.70 -27.36
CA MET A 405 7.68 -10.93 -25.91
C MET A 405 9.10 -11.09 -25.33
N LEU A 406 10.02 -11.74 -26.06
CA LEU A 406 11.40 -11.93 -25.61
C LEU A 406 12.23 -10.64 -25.66
N ASP A 407 11.90 -9.71 -26.56
CA ASP A 407 12.62 -8.45 -26.72
C ASP A 407 12.24 -7.39 -25.68
N ASN A 408 11.10 -7.54 -24.98
CA ASN A 408 10.58 -6.56 -24.04
C ASN A 408 10.62 -7.06 -22.58
N THR A 409 11.74 -6.82 -21.90
CA THR A 409 11.95 -7.25 -20.51
C THR A 409 10.97 -6.58 -19.54
N GLU A 410 10.59 -5.33 -19.77
CA GLU A 410 9.61 -4.62 -18.93
C GLU A 410 8.20 -5.18 -19.08
N GLU A 411 7.77 -5.52 -20.30
CA GLU A 411 6.46 -6.15 -20.55
C GLU A 411 6.40 -7.54 -19.92
N MET A 412 7.51 -8.27 -19.89
CA MET A 412 7.62 -9.54 -19.18
C MET A 412 7.50 -9.41 -17.66
N ASP A 413 8.18 -8.44 -17.06
CA ASP A 413 8.09 -8.17 -15.63
C ASP A 413 6.70 -7.65 -15.23
N GLN A 414 6.09 -6.80 -16.06
CA GLN A 414 4.70 -6.36 -15.89
C GLN A 414 3.71 -7.52 -15.99
N LEU A 415 3.86 -8.40 -16.98
CA LEU A 415 3.02 -9.60 -17.10
C LEU A 415 3.18 -10.51 -15.89
N ALA A 416 4.41 -10.75 -15.43
CA ALA A 416 4.64 -11.55 -14.22
C ALA A 416 3.99 -10.91 -12.99
N GLN A 417 4.11 -9.58 -12.83
CA GLN A 417 3.51 -8.84 -11.73
C GLN A 417 1.98 -8.83 -11.80
N GLU A 418 1.41 -8.65 -12.99
CA GLU A 418 -0.04 -8.75 -13.21
C GLU A 418 -0.57 -10.15 -12.89
N GLN A 419 0.19 -11.21 -13.22
CA GLN A 419 -0.21 -12.59 -12.91
C GLN A 419 -0.14 -12.89 -11.42
N ILE A 420 0.90 -12.42 -10.71
CA ILE A 420 0.96 -12.46 -9.24
C ILE A 420 -0.26 -11.78 -8.63
N ASN A 421 -0.69 -10.66 -9.23
CA ASN A 421 -1.88 -9.93 -8.77
C ASN A 421 -3.21 -10.63 -9.10
N ARG A 422 -3.26 -11.42 -10.19
CA ARG A 422 -4.46 -12.17 -10.63
C ARG A 422 -4.63 -13.53 -9.94
N GLY A 423 -3.56 -14.09 -9.37
CA GLY A 423 -3.59 -15.39 -8.68
C GLY A 423 -3.79 -16.60 -9.60
N THR A 424 -3.62 -16.45 -10.92
CA THR A 424 -3.81 -17.51 -11.91
C THR A 424 -2.50 -17.88 -12.63
N PRO A 425 -2.32 -19.13 -13.09
CA PRO A 425 -1.12 -19.55 -13.81
C PRO A 425 -1.01 -18.92 -15.21
N ILE A 426 0.23 -18.69 -15.67
CA ILE A 426 0.57 -18.13 -17.00
C ILE A 426 -0.04 -18.91 -18.18
N LEU A 427 -0.34 -20.19 -18.00
CA LEU A 427 -0.82 -21.08 -19.06
C LEU A 427 -2.35 -21.23 -19.08
N GLY A 428 -3.09 -20.42 -18.31
CA GLY A 428 -4.54 -20.53 -18.17
C GLY A 428 -4.93 -21.72 -17.27
N GLU A 429 -6.17 -21.70 -16.78
CA GLU A 429 -6.74 -22.87 -16.12
C GLU A 429 -7.00 -23.96 -17.17
N ARG A 430 -6.62 -25.20 -16.85
CA ARG A 430 -7.16 -26.35 -17.57
C ARG A 430 -8.67 -26.34 -17.30
N ALA A 431 -9.49 -26.24 -18.33
CA ALA A 431 -10.94 -26.41 -18.18
C ALA A 431 -11.15 -27.70 -17.39
N VAL A 432 -11.75 -27.58 -16.21
CA VAL A 432 -12.26 -28.73 -15.47
C VAL A 432 -13.44 -29.20 -16.32
N GLU A 433 -13.23 -30.24 -17.11
CA GLU A 433 -14.36 -30.95 -17.71
C GLU A 433 -15.29 -31.38 -16.58
N ASP A 434 -16.58 -31.13 -16.80
CA ASP A 434 -17.66 -31.35 -15.85
C ASP A 434 -17.49 -32.62 -15.02
N ASP A 435 -17.78 -32.44 -13.73
CA ASP A 435 -17.94 -33.46 -12.70
C ASP A 435 -18.44 -34.81 -13.24
N ALA A 436 -17.51 -35.75 -13.43
CA ALA A 436 -17.82 -37.15 -13.75
C ALA A 436 -18.53 -37.89 -12.60
N PHE A 437 -18.83 -37.20 -11.49
CA PHE A 437 -19.59 -37.71 -10.35
C PHE A 437 -20.73 -36.77 -9.96
N GLY A 438 -21.52 -36.34 -10.95
CA GLY A 438 -22.89 -35.94 -10.71
C GLY A 438 -23.64 -37.02 -9.93
N GLN A 439 -23.89 -36.75 -8.65
CA GLN A 439 -24.64 -37.61 -7.74
C GLN A 439 -26.08 -37.80 -8.24
N GLN A 440 -26.50 -39.06 -8.28
CA GLN A 440 -27.90 -39.50 -8.18
C GLN A 440 -28.47 -39.20 -6.79
#